data_AF-A0A1F3VBG8-F1
#
_entry.id   AF-A0A1F3VBG8-F1
#
_cell.length_a   1.000
_cell.length_b   1.000
_cell.length_c   1.000
_cell.angle_alpha   90.00
_cell.angle_beta   90.00
_cell.angle_gamma   90.00
#
_symmetry.space_group_name_H-M   'P 1'
#
loop_
_entity.id
_entity.type
_entity.pdbx_description
1 polymer ?
#
loop_
_entity_poly.entity_id
_entity_poly.type
_entity_poly.pdbx_seq_one_letter_code
_entity_poly.pdbx_strand_id
1 'polypeptide(L)'
;MYKYVYHGSHVQNMKVLIPIEGSHKKPWVYAAKEIEYCATFIHRKGTGGDFSSVSYRDDDTGLMCICERYSGALDRMYDGVSGSIYILPGETFREDDMTFDAEVISEVAVRPVEEIKISNMKEFLLQQCKENKFKIYFHPNRPSWVPTDDEDIVFKAVIYAKAHGERQLEYIKELQSHLYNRVTEIYRNPDLIASLVPTWLERFPNYKNFILDSIQKEFPEVYPKLKL
;
A
#
# COMPACT_ATOMS: atom_id res chain seq x y z
N MET A 1 5.02 -22.58 9.48
CA MET A 1 3.60 -22.48 9.89
C MET A 1 3.54 -21.48 11.04
N TYR A 2 2.68 -20.45 10.94
CA TYR A 2 2.58 -19.39 11.94
C TYR A 2 1.83 -19.89 13.17
N LYS A 3 2.25 -19.47 14.36
CA LYS A 3 1.44 -19.70 15.58
C LYS A 3 0.23 -18.76 15.60
N TYR A 4 0.48 -17.48 15.31
CA TYR A 4 -0.54 -16.44 15.23
C TYR A 4 -0.26 -15.51 14.06
N VAL A 5 -1.33 -14.91 13.53
CA VAL A 5 -1.32 -13.84 12.52
C VAL A 5 -2.34 -12.77 12.92
N TYR A 6 -2.32 -11.60 12.27
CA TYR A 6 -3.04 -10.42 12.75
C TYR A 6 -3.95 -9.82 11.69
N HIS A 7 -5.21 -9.57 12.02
CA HIS A 7 -6.15 -8.91 11.12
C HIS A 7 -6.60 -7.56 11.66
N GLY A 8 -6.43 -6.50 10.86
CA GLY A 8 -6.83 -5.15 11.22
C GLY A 8 -8.20 -4.83 10.68
N SER A 9 -9.10 -4.32 11.52
CA SER A 9 -10.45 -3.94 11.08
C SER A 9 -10.97 -2.74 11.85
N HIS A 10 -11.79 -1.93 11.16
CA HIS A 10 -12.58 -0.86 11.79
C HIS A 10 -13.76 -1.40 12.61
N VAL A 11 -14.16 -2.65 12.37
CA VAL A 11 -15.25 -3.29 13.11
C VAL A 11 -14.67 -3.94 14.35
N GLN A 12 -15.15 -3.52 15.52
CA GLN A 12 -14.77 -4.10 16.82
C GLN A 12 -15.73 -5.24 17.21
N ASN A 13 -15.29 -6.13 18.10
CA ASN A 13 -16.04 -7.27 18.64
C ASN A 13 -16.42 -8.36 17.62
N MET A 14 -15.70 -8.48 16.51
CA MET A 14 -15.93 -9.54 15.52
C MET A 14 -15.72 -10.92 16.14
N LYS A 15 -16.66 -11.85 15.90
CA LYS A 15 -16.62 -13.23 16.43
C LYS A 15 -16.10 -14.25 15.42
N VAL A 16 -16.11 -13.87 14.15
CA VAL A 16 -15.65 -14.68 13.03
C VAL A 16 -15.26 -13.74 11.90
N LEU A 17 -14.16 -14.05 11.23
CA LEU A 17 -13.75 -13.46 9.98
C LEU A 17 -14.11 -14.44 8.89
N ILE A 18 -14.95 -14.02 7.96
CA ILE A 18 -15.33 -14.82 6.81
C ILE A 18 -14.51 -14.40 5.59
N PRO A 19 -14.15 -15.33 4.70
CA PRO A 19 -13.48 -14.97 3.46
C PRO A 19 -14.34 -14.00 2.64
N ILE A 20 -13.74 -12.90 2.19
CA ILE A 20 -14.41 -11.89 1.35
C ILE A 20 -13.64 -11.70 0.05
N GLU A 21 -14.36 -11.46 -1.03
CA GLU A 21 -13.74 -11.14 -2.31
C GLU A 21 -13.15 -9.72 -2.26
N GLY A 22 -11.81 -9.66 -2.30
CA GLY A 22 -11.04 -8.40 -2.31
C GLY A 22 -10.59 -7.99 -3.71
N SER A 23 -9.58 -7.12 -3.77
CA SER A 23 -8.93 -6.67 -5.02
C SER A 23 -8.42 -7.84 -5.90
N HIS A 24 -8.03 -8.93 -5.26
CA HIS A 24 -7.54 -10.15 -5.91
C HIS A 24 -8.64 -11.04 -6.52
N LYS A 25 -9.93 -10.65 -6.40
CA LYS A 25 -11.08 -11.41 -6.93
C LYS A 25 -11.15 -12.86 -6.45
N LYS A 26 -10.60 -13.12 -5.27
CA LYS A 26 -10.66 -14.40 -4.56
C LYS A 26 -11.21 -14.17 -3.15
N PRO A 27 -12.08 -15.06 -2.65
CA PRO A 27 -12.64 -14.95 -1.31
C PRO A 27 -11.59 -15.37 -0.28
N TRP A 28 -11.03 -14.41 0.45
CA TRP A 28 -9.97 -14.65 1.43
C TRP A 28 -10.21 -13.90 2.74
N VAL A 29 -9.72 -14.46 3.84
CA VAL A 29 -9.42 -13.73 5.06
C VAL A 29 -7.97 -13.27 4.96
N TYR A 30 -7.75 -11.97 4.96
CA TYR A 30 -6.42 -11.36 4.93
C TYR A 30 -5.90 -11.15 6.34
N ALA A 31 -4.62 -11.44 6.56
CA ALA A 31 -3.93 -11.12 7.81
C ALA A 31 -2.48 -10.70 7.51
N ALA A 32 -1.83 -10.11 8.50
CA ALA A 32 -0.42 -9.74 8.48
C ALA A 32 0.38 -10.60 9.45
N LYS A 33 1.67 -10.74 9.18
CA LYS A 33 2.63 -11.48 10.01
C LYS A 33 3.00 -10.72 11.28
N GLU A 34 2.87 -9.39 11.27
CA GLU A 34 3.17 -8.51 12.42
C GLU A 34 2.01 -7.56 12.77
N ILE A 35 1.90 -7.21 14.05
CA ILE A 35 0.89 -6.29 14.59
C ILE A 35 1.07 -4.89 14.02
N GLU A 36 2.31 -4.43 13.90
CA GLU A 36 2.66 -3.08 13.51
C GLU A 36 2.28 -2.82 12.05
N TYR A 37 2.56 -3.77 11.16
CA TYR A 37 2.10 -3.70 9.77
C TYR A 37 0.59 -3.86 9.66
N CYS A 38 0.01 -4.79 10.42
CA CYS A 38 -1.45 -4.97 10.51
C CYS A 38 -2.18 -3.66 10.84
N ALA A 39 -1.62 -2.86 11.75
CA ALA A 39 -2.19 -1.59 12.18
C ALA A 39 -2.28 -0.57 11.03
N THR A 40 -1.38 -0.63 10.05
CA THR A 40 -1.36 0.31 8.91
C THR A 40 -2.59 0.17 8.01
N PHE A 41 -3.28 -0.98 8.04
CA PHE A 41 -4.52 -1.19 7.29
C PHE A 41 -5.75 -0.56 7.96
N ILE A 42 -5.64 -0.09 9.21
CA ILE A 42 -6.73 0.53 9.96
C ILE A 42 -6.62 2.06 9.83
N HIS A 43 -6.82 2.57 8.61
CA HIS A 43 -6.76 3.99 8.30
C HIS A 43 -8.13 4.57 7.94
N ARG A 44 -8.25 5.89 7.93
CA ARG A 44 -9.49 6.60 7.59
C ARG A 44 -9.95 6.17 6.20
N LYS A 45 -11.24 5.82 6.08
CA LYS A 45 -11.83 5.39 4.79
C LYS A 45 -11.63 6.47 3.72
N GLY A 46 -11.25 6.04 2.52
CA GLY A 46 -11.00 6.95 1.39
C GLY A 46 -9.68 7.73 1.49
N THR A 47 -8.79 7.35 2.42
CA THR A 47 -7.41 7.85 2.51
C THR A 47 -6.43 6.69 2.36
N GLY A 48 -5.13 6.99 2.26
CA GLY A 48 -4.08 5.99 2.17
C GLY A 48 -3.67 5.68 0.73
N GLY A 49 -3.05 4.52 0.54
CA GLY A 49 -2.46 4.10 -0.72
C GLY A 49 -1.15 4.83 -1.05
N ASP A 50 -0.58 4.46 -2.20
CA ASP A 50 0.76 4.87 -2.64
C ASP A 50 0.98 6.39 -2.68
N PHE A 51 -0.07 7.19 -2.85
CA PHE A 51 0.02 8.65 -2.95
C PHE A 51 0.09 9.35 -1.59
N SER A 52 -0.37 8.69 -0.51
CA SER A 52 -0.28 9.20 0.86
C SER A 52 0.94 8.67 1.60
N SER A 53 1.24 7.38 1.44
CA SER A 53 2.37 6.75 2.11
C SER A 53 2.86 5.53 1.34
N VAL A 54 4.11 5.13 1.57
CA VAL A 54 4.61 3.82 1.14
C VAL A 54 5.03 3.00 2.34
N SER A 55 4.57 1.75 2.40
CA SER A 55 5.02 0.78 3.41
C SER A 55 6.07 -0.13 2.83
N TYR A 56 7.05 -0.51 3.65
CA TYR A 56 8.14 -1.39 3.24
C TYR A 56 8.80 -2.04 4.45
N ARG A 57 9.56 -3.12 4.23
CA ARG A 57 10.46 -3.69 5.22
C ARG A 57 11.85 -3.13 5.04
N ASP A 58 12.44 -2.62 6.11
CA ASP A 58 13.81 -2.10 6.09
C ASP A 58 14.80 -3.26 6.13
N ASP A 59 15.63 -3.39 5.10
CA ASP A 59 16.53 -4.55 4.94
C ASP A 59 17.59 -4.65 6.04
N ASP A 60 18.02 -3.51 6.59
CA ASP A 60 19.08 -3.46 7.61
C ASP A 60 18.54 -3.87 8.99
N THR A 61 17.32 -3.45 9.32
CA THR A 61 16.72 -3.65 10.65
C THR A 61 15.67 -4.75 10.69
N GLY A 62 15.13 -5.17 9.55
CA GLY A 62 13.97 -6.05 9.42
C GLY A 62 12.65 -5.41 9.85
N LEU A 63 12.65 -4.14 10.28
CA LEU A 63 11.47 -3.46 10.80
C LEU A 63 10.52 -3.06 9.67
N MET A 64 9.23 -3.18 9.97
CA MET A 64 8.20 -2.58 9.12
C MET A 64 8.24 -1.06 9.25
N CYS A 65 8.18 -0.41 8.10
CA CYS A 65 8.32 1.02 7.96
C CYS A 65 7.17 1.59 7.14
N ILE A 66 6.81 2.84 7.44
CA ILE A 66 5.93 3.67 6.60
C ILE A 66 6.59 5.02 6.35
N CYS A 67 6.61 5.44 5.09
CA CYS A 67 7.12 6.74 4.68
C CYS A 67 5.98 7.63 4.20
N GLU A 68 5.85 8.79 4.84
CA GLU A 68 4.87 9.82 4.49
C GLU A 68 5.27 10.52 3.19
N ARG A 69 4.34 10.64 2.22
CA ARG A 69 4.64 11.26 0.91
C ARG A 69 4.48 12.78 0.89
N TYR A 70 3.55 13.31 1.68
CA TYR A 70 3.34 14.75 1.85
C TYR A 70 3.08 15.08 3.32
N SER A 71 3.41 16.30 3.75
CA SER A 71 3.23 16.72 5.13
C SER A 71 1.80 16.52 5.62
N GLY A 72 1.63 15.75 6.71
CA GLY A 72 0.33 15.48 7.33
C GLY A 72 -0.48 14.35 6.68
N ALA A 73 0.10 13.57 5.76
CA ALA A 73 -0.59 12.39 5.23
C ALA A 73 -0.91 11.37 6.34
N LEU A 74 -0.01 11.16 7.29
CA LEU A 74 -0.26 10.23 8.40
C LEU A 74 -1.37 10.72 9.33
N ASP A 75 -1.47 12.02 9.55
CA ASP A 75 -2.56 12.61 10.33
C ASP A 75 -3.90 12.45 9.60
N ARG A 76 -3.87 12.66 8.27
CA ARG A 76 -5.02 12.40 7.41
C ARG A 76 -5.43 10.92 7.40
N MET A 77 -4.48 10.00 7.56
CA MET A 77 -4.75 8.56 7.55
C MET A 77 -5.19 8.03 8.91
N TYR A 78 -4.56 8.43 10.00
CA TYR A 78 -4.65 7.67 11.26
C TYR A 78 -5.17 8.45 12.46
N ASP A 79 -5.17 9.79 12.41
CA ASP A 79 -5.53 10.58 13.59
C ASP A 79 -7.02 10.40 13.96
N GLY A 80 -7.28 10.09 15.23
CA GLY A 80 -8.62 9.79 15.74
C GLY A 80 -9.30 8.57 15.11
N VAL A 81 -8.58 7.74 14.34
CA VAL A 81 -9.12 6.52 13.75
C VAL A 81 -9.08 5.41 14.80
N SER A 82 -10.21 4.75 15.03
CA SER A 82 -10.31 3.60 15.92
C SER A 82 -10.55 2.30 15.14
N GLY A 83 -10.25 1.18 15.80
CA GLY A 83 -10.46 -0.14 15.25
C GLY A 83 -9.97 -1.23 16.19
N SER A 84 -9.68 -2.40 15.64
CA SER A 84 -9.13 -3.52 16.39
C SER A 84 -8.17 -4.34 15.55
N ILE A 85 -7.19 -4.91 16.24
CA ILE A 85 -6.33 -5.95 15.73
C ILE A 85 -6.80 -7.26 16.34
N TYR A 86 -7.19 -8.19 15.49
CA TYR A 86 -7.61 -9.54 15.87
C TYR A 86 -6.43 -10.47 15.76
N ILE A 87 -6.12 -11.18 16.84
CA ILE A 87 -5.13 -12.24 16.84
C ILE A 87 -5.82 -13.52 16.37
N LEU A 88 -5.32 -14.10 15.28
CA LEU A 88 -5.89 -15.27 14.63
C LEU A 88 -4.94 -16.46 14.78
N PRO A 89 -5.46 -17.68 14.96
CA PRO A 89 -4.65 -18.89 14.95
C PRO A 89 -4.11 -19.10 13.52
N GLY A 90 -2.82 -19.44 13.40
CA GLY A 90 -2.07 -19.34 12.14
C GLY A 90 -2.12 -20.58 11.23
N GLU A 91 -2.85 -21.63 11.60
CA GLU A 91 -2.78 -22.95 10.97
C GLU A 91 -3.35 -22.98 9.54
N THR A 92 -4.33 -22.11 9.24
CA THR A 92 -4.98 -22.04 7.93
C THR A 92 -4.39 -20.96 7.02
N PHE A 93 -3.41 -20.20 7.51
CA PHE A 93 -2.81 -19.09 6.79
C PHE A 93 -1.57 -19.51 6.01
N ARG A 94 -1.48 -19.00 4.78
CA ARG A 94 -0.35 -19.20 3.88
C ARG A 94 0.01 -17.92 3.14
N GLU A 95 1.24 -17.87 2.64
CA GLU A 95 1.67 -16.85 1.69
C GLU A 95 0.99 -17.09 0.33
N ASP A 96 0.87 -16.03 -0.46
CA ASP A 96 0.37 -16.07 -1.84
C ASP A 96 1.13 -15.02 -2.67
N ASP A 97 1.55 -15.40 -3.87
CA ASP A 97 2.35 -14.55 -4.76
C ASP A 97 1.62 -13.25 -5.17
N MET A 98 0.30 -13.18 -4.97
CA MET A 98 -0.48 -11.96 -5.22
C MET A 98 -0.46 -10.97 -4.05
N THR A 99 0.12 -11.34 -2.90
CA THR A 99 0.10 -10.52 -1.68
C THR A 99 1.48 -9.99 -1.32
N PHE A 100 1.52 -8.93 -0.51
CA PHE A 100 2.78 -8.39 -0.04
C PHE A 100 3.47 -9.38 0.92
N ASP A 101 4.80 -9.33 1.04
CA ASP A 101 5.58 -10.31 1.80
C ASP A 101 5.21 -10.37 3.29
N ALA A 102 4.62 -9.31 3.85
CA ALA A 102 4.15 -9.24 5.23
C ALA A 102 2.70 -9.72 5.38
N GLU A 103 2.03 -10.09 4.30
CA GLU A 103 0.64 -10.56 4.26
C GLU A 103 0.56 -12.08 4.14
N VAL A 104 -0.56 -12.62 4.63
CA VAL A 104 -0.94 -14.02 4.51
C VAL A 104 -2.45 -14.12 4.34
N ILE A 105 -2.92 -15.19 3.71
CA ILE A 105 -4.33 -15.40 3.42
C ILE A 105 -4.83 -16.75 3.91
N SER A 106 -6.12 -16.81 4.23
CA SER A 106 -6.86 -18.03 4.55
C SER A 106 -8.12 -18.11 3.68
N GLU A 107 -8.37 -19.27 3.10
CA GLU A 107 -9.57 -19.55 2.28
C GLU A 107 -10.77 -19.99 3.13
N VAL A 108 -10.56 -20.22 4.42
CA VAL A 108 -11.59 -20.63 5.37
C VAL A 108 -11.86 -19.53 6.40
N ALA A 109 -13.06 -19.57 6.99
CA ALA A 109 -13.42 -18.67 8.07
C ALA A 109 -12.60 -18.94 9.33
N VAL A 110 -12.23 -17.88 10.04
CA VAL A 110 -11.34 -17.95 11.21
C VAL A 110 -11.96 -17.22 12.39
N ARG A 111 -11.87 -17.81 13.58
CA ARG A 111 -12.29 -17.16 14.84
C ARG A 111 -11.07 -16.54 15.52
N PRO A 112 -11.13 -15.26 15.90
CA PRO A 112 -10.08 -14.66 16.71
C PRO A 112 -9.92 -15.38 18.05
N VAL A 113 -8.68 -15.51 18.51
CA VAL A 113 -8.38 -15.92 19.89
C VAL A 113 -8.38 -14.71 20.84
N GLU A 114 -8.08 -13.52 20.31
CA GLU A 114 -7.98 -12.28 21.07
C GLU A 114 -8.29 -11.07 20.18
N GLU A 115 -8.68 -9.95 20.80
CA GLU A 115 -8.94 -8.66 20.16
C GLU A 115 -8.22 -7.54 20.94
N ILE A 116 -7.36 -6.80 20.26
CA ILE A 116 -6.72 -5.59 20.79
C ILE A 116 -7.50 -4.38 20.27
N LYS A 117 -8.19 -3.68 21.15
CA LYS A 117 -8.96 -2.47 20.80
C LYS A 117 -8.06 -1.25 20.80
N ILE A 118 -8.13 -0.47 19.71
CA ILE A 118 -7.34 0.74 19.52
C ILE A 118 -8.30 1.92 19.37
N SER A 119 -8.17 2.91 20.25
CA SER A 119 -8.98 4.14 20.25
C SER A 119 -8.44 5.20 19.29
N ASN A 120 -7.12 5.26 19.09
CA ASN A 120 -6.47 6.17 18.16
C ASN A 120 -5.28 5.47 17.48
N MET A 121 -5.37 5.26 16.16
CA MET A 121 -4.37 4.52 15.39
C MET A 121 -3.05 5.29 15.28
N LYS A 122 -3.09 6.62 15.18
CA LYS A 122 -1.87 7.44 15.15
C LYS A 122 -1.08 7.27 16.45
N GLU A 123 -1.74 7.36 17.60
CA GLU A 123 -1.11 7.16 18.90
C GLU A 123 -0.53 5.75 19.04
N PHE A 124 -1.27 4.73 18.59
CA PHE A 124 -0.79 3.35 18.59
C PHE A 124 0.49 3.19 17.77
N LEU A 125 0.51 3.66 16.51
CA LEU A 125 1.69 3.56 15.64
C LEU A 125 2.88 4.34 16.21
N LEU A 126 2.66 5.53 16.77
CA LEU A 126 3.70 6.32 17.44
C LEU A 126 4.27 5.59 18.67
N GLN A 127 3.44 4.86 19.41
CA GLN A 127 3.90 4.05 20.53
C GLN A 127 4.79 2.89 20.05
N GLN A 128 4.43 2.21 18.95
CA GLN A 128 5.28 1.18 18.35
C GLN A 128 6.64 1.72 17.89
N CYS A 129 6.68 2.98 17.40
CA CYS A 129 7.94 3.66 17.11
C CYS A 129 8.80 3.89 18.35
N LYS A 130 8.20 4.33 19.46
CA LYS A 130 8.93 4.52 20.74
C LYS A 130 9.50 3.21 21.28
N GLU A 131 8.84 2.10 20.98
CA GLU A 131 9.26 0.75 21.38
C GLU A 131 10.23 0.08 20.37
N ASN A 132 10.65 0.80 19.32
CA ASN A 132 11.52 0.29 18.23
C ASN A 132 10.96 -0.93 17.50
N LYS A 133 9.63 -1.07 17.42
CA LYS A 133 8.94 -2.14 16.70
C LYS A 133 8.47 -1.73 15.30
N PHE A 134 8.40 -0.43 15.07
CA PHE A 134 7.94 0.16 13.83
C PHE A 134 8.73 1.43 13.55
N LYS A 135 8.81 1.85 12.29
CA LYS A 135 9.48 3.10 11.92
C LYS A 135 8.59 3.95 11.03
N ILE A 136 8.52 5.23 11.36
CA ILE A 136 7.82 6.23 10.56
C ILE A 136 8.84 7.24 10.04
N TYR A 137 8.84 7.46 8.73
CA TYR A 137 9.52 8.60 8.12
C TYR A 137 8.47 9.70 7.87
N PHE A 138 8.53 10.75 8.70
CA PHE A 138 7.71 11.94 8.51
C PHE A 138 8.28 12.82 7.41
N HIS A 139 7.42 13.39 6.57
CA HIS A 139 7.84 14.28 5.49
C HIS A 139 8.61 15.48 6.07
N PRO A 140 9.71 15.94 5.44
CA PRO A 140 10.27 15.49 4.16
C PRO A 140 11.27 14.34 4.26
N ASN A 141 11.51 13.79 5.45
CA ASN A 141 12.44 12.68 5.63
C ASN A 141 11.92 11.43 4.90
N ARG A 142 12.82 10.72 4.25
CA ARG A 142 12.51 9.51 3.48
C ARG A 142 13.74 8.60 3.43
N PRO A 143 13.57 7.28 3.26
CA PRO A 143 14.70 6.40 2.99
C PRO A 143 15.31 6.72 1.62
N SER A 144 16.57 6.33 1.41
CA SER A 144 17.36 6.68 0.22
C SER A 144 16.79 6.14 -1.09
N TRP A 145 16.02 5.05 -1.05
CA TRP A 145 15.42 4.44 -2.24
C TRP A 145 14.11 5.13 -2.68
N VAL A 146 13.47 5.93 -1.82
CA VAL A 146 12.30 6.73 -2.22
C VAL A 146 12.80 7.93 -3.02
N PRO A 147 12.39 8.10 -4.29
CA PRO A 147 12.85 9.21 -5.11
C PRO A 147 12.54 10.56 -4.49
N THR A 148 13.42 11.52 -4.70
CA THR A 148 13.23 12.91 -4.24
C THR A 148 12.39 13.74 -5.20
N ASP A 149 12.27 13.30 -6.46
CA ASP A 149 11.48 13.93 -7.53
C ASP A 149 10.08 13.34 -7.69
N ASP A 150 9.70 12.40 -6.81
CA ASP A 150 8.41 11.70 -6.80
C ASP A 150 8.06 11.00 -8.12
N GLU A 151 9.06 10.63 -8.93
CA GLU A 151 8.84 9.97 -10.23
C GLU A 151 8.07 8.65 -10.09
N ASP A 152 8.20 7.98 -8.94
CA ASP A 152 7.46 6.76 -8.67
C ASP A 152 5.96 7.00 -8.51
N ILE A 153 5.57 8.15 -7.95
CA ILE A 153 4.18 8.58 -7.90
C ILE A 153 3.67 8.88 -9.31
N VAL A 154 4.50 9.48 -10.18
CA VAL A 154 4.11 9.84 -11.56
C VAL A 154 3.71 8.60 -12.36
N PHE A 155 4.55 7.56 -12.42
CA PHE A 155 4.21 6.38 -13.22
C PHE A 155 3.00 5.63 -12.62
N LYS A 156 2.93 5.51 -11.29
CA LYS A 156 1.79 4.88 -10.60
C LYS A 156 0.49 5.63 -10.89
N ALA A 157 0.51 6.96 -10.86
CA ALA A 157 -0.65 7.77 -11.14
C ALA A 157 -1.17 7.61 -12.56
N VAL A 158 -0.27 7.60 -13.56
CA VAL A 158 -0.64 7.37 -14.96
C VAL A 158 -1.27 5.99 -15.14
N ILE A 159 -0.66 4.95 -14.57
CA ILE A 159 -1.17 3.57 -14.63
C ILE A 159 -2.52 3.45 -13.91
N TYR A 160 -2.63 3.94 -12.68
CA TYR A 160 -3.85 3.85 -11.88
C TYR A 160 -5.00 4.65 -12.51
N ALA A 161 -4.73 5.82 -13.10
CA ALA A 161 -5.75 6.59 -13.81
C ALA A 161 -6.35 5.82 -14.99
N LYS A 162 -5.53 5.03 -15.70
CA LYS A 162 -6.01 4.17 -16.79
C LYS A 162 -6.78 2.96 -16.27
N ALA A 163 -6.25 2.27 -15.25
CA ALA A 163 -6.81 1.05 -14.69
C ALA A 163 -8.11 1.28 -13.87
N HIS A 164 -8.23 2.43 -13.22
CA HIS A 164 -9.29 2.72 -12.24
C HIS A 164 -10.10 4.00 -12.54
N GLY A 165 -9.76 4.69 -13.64
CA GLY A 165 -10.45 5.89 -14.11
C GLY A 165 -9.85 7.21 -13.64
N GLU A 166 -10.26 8.30 -14.29
CA GLU A 166 -9.69 9.65 -14.11
C GLU A 166 -9.85 10.24 -12.71
N ARG A 167 -10.68 9.63 -11.85
CA ARG A 167 -10.75 10.00 -10.43
C ARG A 167 -9.39 9.94 -9.74
N GLN A 168 -8.47 9.08 -10.21
CA GLN A 168 -7.10 9.05 -9.72
C GLN A 168 -6.33 10.35 -9.99
N LEU A 169 -6.63 11.05 -11.09
CA LEU A 169 -6.02 12.35 -11.39
C LEU A 169 -6.50 13.42 -10.39
N GLU A 170 -7.76 13.38 -9.97
CA GLU A 170 -8.28 14.27 -8.92
C GLU A 170 -7.62 13.99 -7.56
N TYR A 171 -7.34 12.71 -7.23
CA TYR A 171 -6.55 12.39 -6.03
C TYR A 171 -5.13 12.96 -6.10
N ILE A 172 -4.46 12.89 -7.26
CA ILE A 172 -3.16 13.54 -7.42
C ILE A 172 -3.27 15.05 -7.26
N LYS A 173 -4.29 15.69 -7.84
CA LYS A 173 -4.53 17.12 -7.66
C LYS A 173 -4.69 17.51 -6.19
N GLU A 174 -5.37 16.68 -5.42
CA GLU A 174 -5.64 16.91 -4.01
C GLU A 174 -4.39 16.65 -3.13
N LEU A 175 -3.69 15.53 -3.36
CA LEU A 175 -2.65 15.03 -2.47
C LEU A 175 -1.24 15.43 -2.88
N GLN A 176 -1.02 15.62 -4.19
CA GLN A 176 0.28 15.78 -4.84
C GLN A 176 0.17 16.85 -5.94
N SER A 177 -0.36 18.02 -5.59
CA SER A 177 -0.80 19.05 -6.55
C SER A 177 0.32 19.53 -7.49
N HIS A 178 1.58 19.47 -7.05
CA HIS A 178 2.76 19.79 -7.87
C HIS A 178 2.97 18.82 -9.05
N LEU A 179 2.44 17.59 -8.96
CA LEU A 179 2.56 16.57 -10.01
C LEU A 179 1.38 16.58 -11.00
N TYR A 180 0.25 17.20 -10.64
CA TYR A 180 -1.02 17.06 -11.37
C TYR A 180 -0.93 17.35 -12.87
N ASN A 181 -0.34 18.50 -13.24
CA ASN A 181 -0.23 18.90 -14.65
C ASN A 181 0.62 17.89 -15.44
N ARG A 182 1.75 17.47 -14.85
CA ARG A 182 2.68 16.53 -15.47
C ARG A 182 2.05 15.16 -15.66
N VAL A 183 1.40 14.62 -14.62
CA VAL A 183 0.69 13.33 -14.69
C VAL A 183 -0.41 13.38 -15.75
N THR A 184 -1.19 14.47 -15.79
CA THR A 184 -2.29 14.62 -16.76
C THR A 184 -1.78 14.71 -18.19
N GLU A 185 -0.67 15.41 -18.43
CA GLU A 185 -0.03 15.49 -19.75
C GLU A 185 0.44 14.11 -20.22
N ILE A 186 1.15 13.37 -19.37
CA ILE A 186 1.64 12.03 -19.69
C ILE A 186 0.47 11.07 -19.94
N TYR A 187 -0.53 11.05 -19.05
CA TYR A 187 -1.71 10.20 -19.18
C TYR A 187 -2.46 10.39 -20.50
N ARG A 188 -2.52 11.64 -21.01
CA ARG A 188 -3.19 11.97 -22.28
C ARG A 188 -2.35 11.73 -23.52
N ASN A 189 -1.06 11.41 -23.38
CA ASN A 189 -0.14 11.27 -24.49
C ASN A 189 0.60 9.92 -24.45
N PRO A 190 0.08 8.90 -25.17
CA PRO A 190 0.71 7.58 -25.25
C PRO A 190 2.16 7.59 -25.74
N ASP A 191 2.57 8.56 -26.57
CA ASP A 191 3.94 8.67 -27.05
C ASP A 191 4.90 9.14 -25.94
N LEU A 192 4.43 10.02 -25.04
CA LEU A 192 5.21 10.36 -23.83
C LEU A 192 5.38 9.14 -22.94
N ILE A 193 4.34 8.33 -22.74
CA ILE A 193 4.43 7.08 -21.97
C ILE A 193 5.49 6.16 -22.60
N ALA A 194 5.43 5.93 -23.92
CA ALA A 194 6.41 5.10 -24.63
C ALA A 194 7.86 5.59 -24.42
N SER A 195 8.07 6.91 -24.39
CA SER A 195 9.38 7.51 -24.16
C SER A 195 9.89 7.41 -22.71
N LEU A 196 8.97 7.37 -21.72
CA LEU A 196 9.30 7.39 -20.30
C LEU A 196 9.47 5.99 -19.71
N VAL A 197 8.78 4.97 -20.25
CA VAL A 197 8.85 3.60 -19.75
C VAL A 197 10.29 3.07 -19.63
N PRO A 198 11.19 3.22 -20.62
CA PRO A 198 12.59 2.78 -20.47
C PRO A 198 13.27 3.41 -19.24
N THR A 199 13.08 4.71 -19.02
CA THR A 199 13.61 5.43 -17.85
C THR A 199 12.99 4.91 -16.55
N TRP A 200 11.69 4.60 -16.53
CA TRP A 200 11.05 4.02 -15.35
C TRP A 200 11.60 2.63 -15.04
N LEU A 201 11.83 1.79 -16.05
CA LEU A 201 12.39 0.45 -15.85
C LEU A 201 13.83 0.49 -15.33
N GLU A 202 14.63 1.46 -15.78
CA GLU A 202 16.00 1.69 -15.30
C GLU A 202 16.00 2.19 -13.84
N ARG A 203 15.17 3.20 -13.54
CA ARG A 203 15.12 3.82 -12.20
C ARG A 203 14.42 2.95 -11.16
N PHE A 204 13.50 2.10 -11.57
CA PHE A 204 12.62 1.31 -10.70
C PHE A 204 12.65 -0.18 -11.02
N PRO A 205 13.82 -0.85 -10.90
CA PRO A 205 13.95 -2.26 -11.26
C PRO A 205 13.01 -3.17 -10.46
N ASN A 206 12.73 -2.82 -9.20
CA ASN A 206 11.79 -3.57 -8.34
C ASN A 206 10.33 -3.48 -8.82
N TYR A 207 10.00 -2.48 -9.63
CA TYR A 207 8.68 -2.31 -10.24
C TYR A 207 8.64 -2.80 -11.69
N LYS A 208 9.71 -3.41 -12.22
CA LYS A 208 9.82 -3.81 -13.64
C LYS A 208 8.62 -4.62 -14.11
N ASN A 209 8.27 -5.70 -13.41
CA ASN A 209 7.15 -6.55 -13.81
C ASN A 209 5.82 -5.79 -13.72
N PHE A 210 5.60 -5.07 -12.60
CA PHE A 210 4.43 -4.22 -12.44
C PHE A 210 4.26 -3.21 -13.59
N ILE A 211 5.33 -2.49 -13.95
CA ILE A 211 5.31 -1.51 -15.04
C ILE A 211 5.01 -2.21 -16.36
N LEU A 212 5.73 -3.27 -16.72
CA LEU A 212 5.54 -3.96 -18.00
C LEU A 212 4.14 -4.56 -18.15
N ASP A 213 3.67 -5.27 -17.14
CA ASP A 213 2.35 -5.91 -17.14
C ASP A 213 1.25 -4.85 -17.21
N SER A 214 1.40 -3.75 -16.45
CA SER A 214 0.45 -2.65 -16.48
C SER A 214 0.43 -1.92 -17.82
N ILE A 215 1.58 -1.66 -18.43
CA ILE A 215 1.63 -1.03 -19.75
C ILE A 215 1.02 -1.95 -20.80
N GLN A 216 1.34 -3.25 -20.79
CA GLN A 216 0.76 -4.22 -21.72
C GLN A 216 -0.77 -4.28 -21.61
N LYS A 217 -1.29 -4.27 -20.39
CA LYS A 217 -2.72 -4.41 -20.11
C LYS A 217 -3.50 -3.12 -20.31
N GLU A 218 -3.01 -2.02 -19.77
CA GLU A 218 -3.75 -0.75 -19.68
C GLU A 218 -3.43 0.18 -20.86
N PHE A 219 -2.26 0.04 -21.50
CA PHE A 219 -1.84 0.82 -22.67
C PHE A 219 -1.35 -0.08 -23.81
N PRO A 220 -2.21 -0.96 -24.36
CA PRO A 220 -1.82 -1.91 -25.41
C PRO A 220 -1.29 -1.23 -26.68
N GLU A 221 -1.61 0.05 -26.92
CA GLU A 221 -1.08 0.88 -28.01
C GLU A 221 0.36 1.36 -27.78
N VAL A 222 0.82 1.39 -26.53
CA VAL A 222 2.17 1.81 -26.13
C VAL A 222 3.13 0.63 -26.14
N TYR A 223 2.69 -0.53 -25.67
CA TYR A 223 3.56 -1.70 -25.46
C TYR A 223 4.39 -2.10 -26.70
N PRO A 224 3.84 -2.15 -27.94
CA PRO A 224 4.61 -2.47 -29.14
C PRO A 224 5.68 -1.42 -29.51
N LYS A 225 5.58 -0.20 -28.98
CA LYS A 225 6.55 0.88 -29.21
C LYS A 225 7.73 0.84 -28.25
N LEU A 226 7.63 0.04 -27.18
CA LEU A 226 8.69 -0.10 -26.20
C LEU A 226 9.85 -0.87 -26.85
N LYS A 227 10.96 -0.18 -27.12
CA LYS A 227 12.19 -0.78 -27.67
C LYS A 227 12.98 -1.46 -26.55
N LEU A 228 12.40 -2.50 -25.96
CA LEU A 228 12.95 -3.25 -24.80
C LEU A 228 13.85 -4.41 -25.22
#